data_AF-A0A933XQ55-F1
#
_entry.id   AF-A0A933XQ55-F1
#
_cell.length_a   1.000
_cell.length_b   1.000
_cell.length_c   1.000
_cell.angle_alpha   90.00
_cell.angle_beta   90.00
_cell.angle_gamma   90.00
#
_symmetry.space_group_name_H-M   'P 1'
#
loop_
_entity.id
_entity.type
_entity.pdbx_description
1 polymer ?
#
loop_
_entity_poly.entity_id
_entity_poly.type
_entity_poly.pdbx_seq_one_letter_code
_entity_poly.pdbx_strand_id
1 'polypeptide(L)'
;VFFADPYSPWQKPLIENTIGLLRRWFFKKGTDWSTVNEKQLQHALSILNNKYRKSLNYASALEVAMAHGIITSDPNIKSYI
;
A
#
# COMPACT_ATOMS: atom_id res chain seq x y z
N VAL A 1 18.01 -9.73 -8.40
CA VAL A 1 17.21 -8.55 -8.79
C VAL A 1 15.79 -9.04 -9.11
N PHE A 2 14.74 -8.49 -8.48
CA PHE A 2 13.35 -9.00 -8.59
C PHE A 2 12.45 -8.11 -9.47
N PHE A 3 12.84 -7.90 -10.72
CA PHE A 3 11.98 -7.24 -11.72
C PHE A 3 11.06 -8.24 -12.41
N ALA A 4 10.00 -7.73 -13.04
CA ALA A 4 9.25 -8.52 -14.00
C ALA A 4 10.08 -8.63 -15.29
N ASP A 5 9.96 -9.75 -15.97
CA ASP A 5 10.51 -9.94 -17.30
C ASP A 5 9.89 -8.93 -18.27
N PRO A 6 10.64 -8.49 -19.30
CA PRO A 6 10.10 -7.61 -20.34
C PRO A 6 8.77 -8.16 -20.89
N TYR A 7 7.82 -7.26 -21.11
CA TYR A 7 6.48 -7.57 -21.65
C TYR A 7 5.65 -8.55 -20.79
N SER A 8 5.99 -8.74 -19.51
CA SER A 8 5.30 -9.68 -18.62
C SER A 8 4.58 -9.01 -17.42
N PRO A 9 3.59 -8.13 -17.66
CA PRO A 9 2.89 -7.40 -16.58
C PRO A 9 2.17 -8.33 -15.58
N TRP A 10 1.77 -9.53 -16.03
CA TRP A 10 1.11 -10.54 -15.20
C TRP A 10 1.99 -11.16 -14.11
N GLN A 11 3.28 -10.86 -14.06
CA GLN A 11 4.16 -11.33 -12.98
C GLN A 11 4.01 -10.53 -11.68
N LYS A 12 3.43 -9.32 -11.74
CA LYS A 12 3.22 -8.44 -10.57
C LYS A 12 1.82 -7.81 -10.50
N PRO A 13 0.73 -8.55 -10.74
CA PRO A 13 -0.62 -8.00 -10.87
C PRO A 13 -1.11 -7.37 -9.56
N LEU A 14 -0.68 -7.92 -8.41
CA LEU A 14 -1.06 -7.39 -7.10
C LEU A 14 -0.42 -6.03 -6.81
N ILE A 15 0.82 -5.82 -7.26
CA ILE A 15 1.54 -4.56 -7.08
C ILE A 15 0.88 -3.48 -7.94
N GLU A 16 0.58 -3.80 -9.20
CA GLU A 16 -0.12 -2.89 -10.11
C GLU A 16 -1.50 -2.49 -9.56
N ASN A 17 -2.26 -3.44 -9.02
CA ASN A 17 -3.55 -3.16 -8.39
C ASN A 17 -3.41 -2.24 -7.17
N THR A 18 -2.42 -2.50 -6.31
CA THR A 18 -2.20 -1.70 -5.09
C THR A 18 -1.78 -0.27 -5.41
N ILE A 19 -0.89 -0.07 -6.39
CA ILE A 19 -0.51 1.26 -6.89
C ILE A 19 -1.72 1.95 -7.54
N GLY A 20 -2.55 1.20 -8.27
CA GLY A 20 -3.78 1.70 -8.86
C GLY A 20 -4.78 2.22 -7.82
N LEU A 21 -4.95 1.51 -6.70
CA LEU A 21 -5.79 1.94 -5.58
C LEU A 21 -5.26 3.22 -4.93
N LEU A 22 -3.96 3.31 -4.66
CA LEU A 22 -3.33 4.51 -4.12
C LEU A 22 -3.62 5.73 -5.00
N ARG A 23 -3.46 5.58 -6.32
CA ARG A 23 -3.71 6.67 -7.27
C ARG A 23 -5.19 7.02 -7.42
N ARG A 24 -6.07 6.01 -7.37
CA ARG A 24 -7.51 6.23 -7.51
C ARG A 24 -8.09 6.96 -6.29
N TRP A 25 -7.61 6.65 -5.10
CA TRP A 25 -8.20 7.12 -3.85
C TRP A 25 -7.53 8.38 -3.30
N PHE A 26 -6.23 8.55 -3.48
CA PHE A 26 -5.47 9.62 -2.82
C PHE A 26 -4.74 10.55 -3.81
N PHE A 27 -4.06 9.99 -4.83
CA PHE A 27 -3.19 10.78 -5.72
C PHE A 27 -3.55 10.59 -7.19
N LYS A 28 -4.29 11.55 -7.76
CA LYS A 28 -4.71 11.51 -9.17
C LYS A 28 -3.52 11.27 -10.10
N LYS A 29 -3.79 10.66 -11.26
CA LYS A 29 -2.75 10.50 -12.29
C LYS A 29 -2.20 11.88 -12.68
N GLY A 30 -0.88 12.05 -12.60
CA GLY A 30 -0.21 13.33 -12.87
C GLY A 30 0.07 14.18 -11.63
N THR A 31 -0.22 13.69 -10.41
CA THR A 31 0.25 14.34 -9.18
C THR A 31 1.78 14.45 -9.19
N ASP A 32 2.28 15.66 -8.94
CA ASP A 32 3.70 15.92 -8.73
C ASP A 32 4.10 15.44 -7.33
N TRP A 33 4.90 14.39 -7.28
CA TRP A 33 5.35 13.77 -6.04
C TRP A 33 6.29 14.66 -5.22
N SER A 34 6.93 15.66 -5.83
CA SER A 34 7.75 16.63 -5.09
C SER A 34 6.93 17.51 -4.16
N THR A 35 5.63 17.66 -4.44
CA THR A 35 4.69 18.49 -3.67
C THR A 35 3.91 17.70 -2.63
N VAL A 36 4.00 16.37 -2.65
CA VAL A 36 3.24 15.50 -1.74
C VAL A 36 3.92 15.50 -0.36
N ASN A 37 3.20 15.96 0.65
CA ASN A 37 3.68 15.91 2.03
C ASN A 37 3.75 14.44 2.51
N GLU A 38 4.85 14.08 3.16
CA GLU A 38 5.05 12.77 3.75
C GLU A 38 3.90 12.38 4.70
N LYS A 39 3.38 13.33 5.50
CA LYS A 39 2.23 13.06 6.40
C LYS A 39 0.97 12.66 5.63
N GLN A 40 0.73 13.26 4.46
CA GLN A 40 -0.42 12.91 3.61
C GLN A 40 -0.24 11.52 2.99
N LEU A 41 0.98 11.18 2.58
CA LEU A 41 1.30 9.86 2.07
C LEU A 41 1.12 8.78 3.16
N GLN A 42 1.63 9.02 4.36
CA GLN A 42 1.48 8.09 5.49
C GLN A 42 0.00 7.88 5.85
N HIS A 43 -0.81 8.96 5.85
CA HIS A 43 -2.25 8.85 6.07
C HIS A 43 -2.96 8.03 4.97
N ALA A 44 -2.56 8.19 3.70
CA ALA A 44 -3.09 7.37 2.62
C ALA A 44 -2.74 5.87 2.79
N LEU A 45 -1.50 5.59 3.18
CA LEU A 45 -1.02 4.23 3.42
C LEU A 45 -1.69 3.59 4.63
N SER A 46 -1.88 4.33 5.73
CA SER A 46 -2.56 3.82 6.92
C SER A 46 -3.98 3.38 6.59
N ILE A 47 -4.73 4.17 5.81
CA ILE A 47 -6.07 3.80 5.35
C ILE A 47 -6.03 2.52 4.47
N LEU A 48 -5.11 2.43 3.51
CA LEU A 48 -5.03 1.27 2.61
C LEU A 48 -4.63 -0.03 3.32
N ASN A 49 -3.77 0.08 4.33
CA ASN A 49 -3.27 -1.06 5.09
C ASN A 49 -4.29 -1.54 6.13
N ASN A 50 -5.05 -0.63 6.74
CA ASN A 50 -6.13 -0.94 7.68
C ASN A 50 -7.45 -1.31 6.99
N LYS A 51 -7.56 -1.12 5.67
CA LYS A 51 -8.75 -1.51 4.92
C LYS A 51 -8.97 -3.03 4.96
N TYR A 52 -10.12 -3.45 5.46
CA TYR A 52 -10.57 -4.84 5.41
C TYR A 52 -10.73 -5.35 3.98
N ARG A 53 -10.21 -6.55 3.71
CA ARG A 53 -10.24 -7.18 2.39
C ARG A 53 -10.98 -8.51 2.48
N LYS A 54 -11.99 -8.71 1.63
CA LYS A 54 -12.71 -9.98 1.53
C LYS A 54 -11.78 -11.16 1.23
N SER A 55 -10.73 -10.93 0.43
CA SER A 55 -9.70 -11.94 0.12
C SER A 55 -8.88 -12.39 1.34
N LEU A 56 -8.88 -11.61 2.42
CA LEU A 56 -8.20 -11.90 3.68
C LEU A 56 -9.20 -12.30 4.77
N ASN A 57 -10.33 -12.90 4.39
CA ASN A 57 -11.42 -13.25 5.32
C ASN A 57 -11.90 -12.04 6.15
N TYR A 58 -12.01 -10.88 5.49
CA TYR A 58 -12.37 -9.60 6.10
C TYR A 58 -11.37 -9.07 7.15
N ALA A 59 -10.14 -9.57 7.18
CA ALA A 59 -9.03 -8.93 7.89
C ALA A 59 -8.36 -7.84 7.04
N SER A 60 -7.66 -6.93 7.70
CA SER A 60 -6.81 -5.92 7.07
C SER A 60 -5.46 -6.52 6.66
N ALA A 61 -4.78 -5.84 5.72
CA ALA A 61 -3.45 -6.28 5.30
C ALA A 61 -2.44 -6.17 6.45
N LEU A 62 -2.60 -5.16 7.31
CA LEU A 62 -1.77 -4.93 8.48
C LEU A 62 -1.87 -6.09 9.48
N GLU A 63 -3.09 -6.48 9.86
CA GLU A 63 -3.34 -7.58 10.81
C GLU A 63 -2.75 -8.90 10.31
N VAL A 64 -2.98 -9.23 9.04
CA VAL A 64 -2.46 -10.47 8.44
C VAL A 64 -0.93 -10.43 8.39
N ALA A 65 -0.33 -9.30 8.02
CA ALA A 65 1.12 -9.17 7.96
C ALA A 65 1.78 -9.30 9.34
N MET A 66 1.16 -8.73 10.39
CA MET A 66 1.62 -8.89 11.77
C MET A 66 1.47 -10.34 12.26
N ALA A 67 0.33 -10.98 11.99
CA ALA A 67 0.08 -12.37 12.39
C ALA A 67 1.08 -13.35 11.76
N HIS A 68 1.58 -13.06 10.55
CA HIS A 68 2.59 -13.86 9.87
C HIS A 68 4.03 -13.42 10.19
N GLY A 69 4.23 -12.44 11.08
CA GLY A 69 5.56 -11.95 11.46
C GLY A 69 6.32 -11.24 10.33
N ILE A 70 5.63 -10.81 9.26
CA ILE A 70 6.24 -10.07 8.16
C ILE A 70 6.66 -8.68 8.62
N ILE A 71 5.83 -8.07 9.48
CA ILE A 71 6.09 -6.80 10.15
C ILE A 71 5.96 -6.98 11.65
N THR A 72 6.86 -6.37 12.41
CA THR A 72 6.90 -6.46 13.87
C THR A 72 6.19 -5.29 14.56
N SER A 73 5.98 -4.18 13.86
CA SER A 73 5.30 -2.98 14.35
C SER A 73 4.64 -2.25 13.17
N ASP A 74 3.54 -1.52 13.41
CA ASP A 74 2.94 -0.70 12.35
C ASP A 74 3.89 0.44 11.97
N PRO A 75 4.38 0.47 10.71
CA PRO A 75 5.30 1.51 10.25
C PRO A 75 4.68 2.92 10.26
N ASN A 76 3.35 3.04 10.33
CA ASN A 76 2.64 4.31 10.27
C ASN A 76 2.41 4.97 11.66
N ILE A 77 2.80 4.31 12.77
CA ILE A 77 2.54 4.80 14.13
C ILE A 77 3.37 6.06 14.48
N LYS A 78 4.55 6.26 13.87
CA LYS A 78 5.45 7.35 14.26
C LYS A 78 5.05 8.75 13.74
N SER A 79 4.05 8.88 12.85
CA SER A 79 3.70 10.17 12.24
C SER A 79 2.54 10.93 12.89
N TYR A 80 1.93 10.37 13.95
CA TYR A 80 0.75 10.93 14.62
C TYR A 80 1.02 11.50 16.03
N ILE A 81 2.29 11.60 16.44
CA ILE A 81 2.72 12.27 17.67
C ILE A 81 3.72 13.38 17.29
#